data_AF-A0A967RFL6-F1
#
_entry.id   AF-A0A967RFL6-F1
#
_cell.length_a   1.000
_cell.length_b   1.000
_cell.length_c   1.000
_cell.angle_alpha   90.00
_cell.angle_beta   90.00
_cell.angle_gamma   90.00
#
_symmetry.space_group_name_H-M   'P 1'
#
loop_
_entity.id
_entity.type
_entity.pdbx_description
1 polymer ?
#
loop_
_entity_poly.entity_id
_entity_poly.type
_entity_poly.pdbx_seq_one_letter_code
_entity_poly.pdbx_strand_id
1 'polypeptide(L)'
;IVEDYFQEIEKLHHDIVRAEGLISGIAVPVQIGQMNLGVLFAFNRTKTSFSKSDLDTLSLFGNLAAVEITNKRAEEGLRQAHNDLELRVAQRTAE
;
A
#
# COMPACT_ATOMS: atom_id res chain seq x y z
N ILE A 1 -13.96 -1.96 -8.03
CA ILE A 1 -14.96 -1.07 -7.40
C ILE A 1 -16.01 -1.99 -6.80
N VAL A 2 -16.40 -1.77 -5.55
CA VAL A 2 -17.44 -2.54 -4.85
C VAL A 2 -18.47 -1.55 -4.32
N GLU A 3 -19.71 -1.62 -4.81
CA GLU A 3 -20.75 -0.64 -4.45
C GLU A 3 -21.57 -1.08 -3.23
N ASP A 4 -21.73 -2.39 -3.03
CA ASP A 4 -22.39 -3.00 -1.88
C ASP A 4 -21.62 -4.24 -1.42
N TYR A 5 -20.69 -4.04 -0.49
CA TYR A 5 -19.77 -5.09 -0.02
C TYR A 5 -20.51 -6.32 0.55
N PHE A 6 -21.66 -6.10 1.20
CA PHE A 6 -22.45 -7.17 1.81
C PHE A 6 -23.29 -7.96 0.80
N GLN A 7 -23.44 -7.45 -0.43
CA GLN A 7 -24.08 -8.18 -1.54
C GLN A 7 -23.09 -8.73 -2.56
N GLU A 8 -21.92 -8.10 -2.71
CA GLU A 8 -20.97 -8.37 -3.80
C GLU A 8 -19.77 -9.25 -3.42
N ILE A 9 -19.44 -9.41 -2.14
CA ILE A 9 -18.25 -10.16 -1.69
C ILE A 9 -18.64 -11.38 -0.84
N GLU A 10 -18.08 -12.56 -1.16
CA GLU A 10 -18.30 -13.80 -0.43
C GLU A 10 -17.73 -13.72 1.01
N LYS A 11 -18.42 -14.37 1.96
CA LYS A 11 -18.43 -14.08 3.42
C LYS A 11 -17.11 -14.05 4.22
N LEU A 12 -15.94 -14.25 3.61
CA LEU A 12 -14.70 -14.58 4.30
C LEU A 12 -14.11 -13.44 5.17
N HIS A 13 -14.61 -12.21 5.08
CA HIS A 13 -14.14 -11.05 5.89
C HIS A 13 -15.26 -10.22 6.52
N HIS A 14 -16.46 -10.81 6.69
CA HIS A 14 -17.67 -10.08 7.09
C HIS A 14 -17.59 -9.44 8.47
N ASP A 15 -16.87 -10.02 9.43
CA ASP A 15 -16.97 -9.60 10.83
C ASP A 15 -16.33 -8.22 11.07
N ILE A 16 -15.15 -7.96 10.50
CA ILE A 16 -14.44 -6.68 10.64
C ILE A 16 -15.17 -5.59 9.84
N VAL A 17 -15.60 -5.89 8.61
CA VAL A 17 -16.31 -4.94 7.74
C VAL A 17 -17.66 -4.56 8.35
N ARG A 18 -18.38 -5.52 8.94
CA ARG A 18 -19.67 -5.28 9.61
C ARG A 18 -19.49 -4.54 10.94
N ALA A 19 -18.47 -4.86 11.73
CA ALA A 19 -18.17 -4.15 12.96
C ALA A 19 -17.81 -2.67 12.70
N GLU A 20 -17.08 -2.40 11.62
CA GLU A 20 -16.71 -1.04 11.19
C GLU A 20 -17.81 -0.32 10.39
N GLY A 21 -18.92 -1.01 10.09
CA GLY A 21 -20.06 -0.46 9.34
C GLY A 21 -19.71 -0.06 7.90
N LEU A 22 -18.70 -0.67 7.28
CA LEU A 22 -18.27 -0.35 5.92
C LEU A 22 -19.27 -0.94 4.91
N ILE A 23 -19.73 -0.13 3.95
CA ILE A 23 -20.78 -0.52 2.99
C ILE A 23 -20.24 -0.54 1.55
N SER A 24 -19.55 0.52 1.13
CA SER A 24 -19.02 0.65 -0.24
C SER A 24 -17.51 0.89 -0.20
N GLY A 25 -16.79 0.47 -1.23
CA GLY A 25 -15.36 0.75 -1.30
C GLY A 25 -14.73 0.62 -2.68
N ILE A 26 -13.59 1.29 -2.84
CA ILE A 26 -12.71 1.16 -3.99
C ILE A 26 -11.32 0.76 -3.54
N ALA A 27 -10.64 0.02 -4.41
CA ALA A 27 -9.29 -0.46 -4.16
C ALA A 27 -8.45 -0.22 -5.41
N VAL A 28 -7.21 0.21 -5.21
CA VAL A 28 -6.22 0.35 -6.27
C VAL A 28 -4.91 -0.31 -5.83
N PRO A 29 -4.13 -0.87 -6.75
CA PRO A 29 -2.82 -1.39 -6.42
C PRO A 29 -1.86 -0.25 -6.06
N VAL A 30 -0.98 -0.51 -5.10
CA VAL A 30 0.22 0.30 -4.84
C VAL A 30 1.37 -0.45 -5.51
N GLN A 31 1.77 -0.04 -6.71
CA GLN A 31 2.71 -0.82 -7.52
C GLN A 31 3.68 0.06 -8.31
N ILE A 32 4.87 -0.49 -8.59
CA ILE A 32 5.89 0.13 -9.44
C ILE A 32 6.32 -0.85 -10.53
N GLY A 33 6.13 -0.48 -11.80
CA GLY A 33 6.29 -1.41 -12.92
C GLY A 33 5.38 -2.64 -12.75
N GLN A 34 5.98 -3.82 -12.67
CA GLN A 34 5.28 -5.10 -12.44
C GLN A 34 5.27 -5.52 -10.96
N MET A 35 5.92 -4.77 -10.07
CA MET A 35 6.02 -5.11 -8.66
C MET A 35 4.84 -4.54 -7.88
N ASN A 36 3.98 -5.41 -7.37
CA ASN A 36 2.92 -5.05 -6.44
C ASN A 36 3.49 -4.91 -5.01
N LEU A 37 3.37 -3.72 -4.43
CA LEU A 37 3.81 -3.41 -3.07
C LEU A 37 2.66 -3.50 -2.05
N GLY A 38 1.41 -3.54 -2.51
CA GLY A 38 0.23 -3.63 -1.67
C GLY A 38 -1.04 -3.13 -2.37
N VAL A 39 -2.10 -2.95 -1.59
CA VAL A 39 -3.38 -2.43 -2.07
C VAL A 39 -3.83 -1.27 -1.18
N LEU A 40 -4.21 -0.16 -1.80
CA LEU A 40 -4.82 0.98 -1.12
C LEU A 40 -6.33 0.86 -1.22
N PHE A 41 -6.99 0.78 -0.06
CA PHE A 41 -8.44 0.71 0.05
C PHE A 41 -9.01 2.04 0.55
N ALA A 42 -10.15 2.43 -0.01
CA ALA A 42 -10.99 3.49 0.52
C ALA A 42 -12.41 2.96 0.69
N PHE A 43 -13.01 3.18 1.85
CA PHE A 43 -14.33 2.67 2.20
C PHE A 43 -15.23 3.79 2.73
N ASN A 44 -16.52 3.69 2.45
CA ASN A 44 -17.56 4.52 3.03
C ASN A 44 -18.53 3.66 3.86
N ARG A 45 -19.04 4.25 4.94
CA ARG A 45 -20.09 3.66 5.80
C ARG A 45 -21.51 3.89 5.27
N THR A 46 -21.63 4.44 4.07
CA THR A 46 -22.88 4.68 3.35
C THR A 46 -22.75 4.15 1.93
N LYS A 47 -23.88 3.73 1.35
CA LYS A 47 -23.90 3.27 -0.05
C LYS A 47 -23.44 4.41 -0.95
N THR A 48 -22.33 4.20 -1.66
CA THR A 48 -21.67 5.20 -2.49
C THR A 48 -21.34 4.57 -3.84
N SER A 49 -21.76 5.22 -4.93
CA SER A 49 -21.26 4.89 -6.26
C SER A 49 -19.99 5.69 -6.51
N PHE A 50 -18.92 5.01 -6.90
CA PHE A 50 -17.63 5.63 -7.18
C PHE A 50 -17.49 5.85 -8.68
N SER A 51 -17.15 7.07 -9.05
CA SER A 51 -16.90 7.44 -10.43
C SER A 51 -15.52 6.97 -10.91
N LYS A 52 -15.30 7.04 -12.23
CA LYS A 52 -13.98 6.85 -12.81
C LYS A 52 -12.96 7.88 -12.28
N SER A 53 -13.40 9.12 -12.02
CA SER A 53 -12.55 10.16 -11.43
C SER A 53 -12.09 9.80 -10.01
N ASP A 54 -12.95 9.15 -9.21
CA ASP A 54 -12.58 8.70 -7.86
C ASP A 54 -11.52 7.60 -7.93
N LEU A 55 -11.69 6.66 -8.86
CA LEU A 55 -10.71 5.61 -9.11
C LEU A 55 -9.37 6.18 -9.59
N ASP A 56 -9.39 7.15 -10.50
CA ASP A 56 -8.19 7.77 -11.05
C ASP A 56 -7.45 8.59 -9.98
N THR A 57 -8.20 9.31 -9.13
CA THR A 57 -7.65 10.03 -7.99
C THR A 57 -7.01 9.07 -6.98
N LEU A 58 -7.70 7.98 -6.63
CA LEU A 58 -7.13 6.99 -5.71
C LEU A 58 -5.90 6.30 -6.33
N SER A 59 -5.92 6.03 -7.64
CA SER A 59 -4.77 5.46 -8.37
C SER A 59 -3.56 6.38 -8.35
N LEU A 60 -3.76 7.70 -8.43
CA LEU A 60 -2.67 8.68 -8.28
C LEU A 60 -2.01 8.56 -6.91
N PHE A 61 -2.80 8.45 -5.84
CA PHE A 61 -2.26 8.21 -4.49
C PHE A 61 -1.54 6.88 -4.37
N GLY A 62 -2.09 5.80 -4.96
CA GLY A 62 -1.46 4.48 -4.99
C GLY A 62 -0.09 4.51 -5.70
N ASN A 63 -0.01 5.21 -6.83
CA ASN A 63 1.25 5.38 -7.57
C ASN A 63 2.27 6.19 -6.77
N LEU A 64 1.85 7.30 -6.15
CA LEU A 64 2.73 8.11 -5.32
C LEU A 64 3.27 7.32 -4.12
N ALA A 65 2.40 6.58 -3.43
CA ALA A 65 2.80 5.72 -2.33
C ALA A 65 3.82 4.66 -2.78
N ALA A 66 3.64 4.08 -3.97
CA ALA A 66 4.58 3.10 -4.50
C ALA A 66 5.98 3.67 -4.74
N VAL A 67 6.06 4.89 -5.27
CA VAL A 67 7.32 5.62 -5.46
C VAL A 67 8.00 5.87 -4.12
N GLU A 68 7.29 6.43 -3.14
CA GLU A 68 7.87 6.77 -1.84
C GLU A 68 8.31 5.54 -1.03
N ILE A 69 7.53 4.46 -1.03
CA ILE A 69 7.93 3.18 -0.42
C ILE A 69 9.22 2.66 -1.05
N THR A 70 9.31 2.73 -2.39
CA THR A 70 10.50 2.27 -3.11
C THR A 70 11.71 3.14 -2.78
N ASN A 71 11.54 4.46 -2.75
CA ASN A 71 12.61 5.40 -2.39
C ASN A 71 13.14 5.14 -0.98
N LYS A 72 12.25 4.95 0.01
CA LYS A 72 12.66 4.67 1.39
C LYS A 72 13.38 3.35 1.55
N ARG A 73 12.93 2.29 0.88
CA ARG A 73 13.64 1.00 0.87
C ARG A 73 15.03 1.10 0.24
N ALA A 74 15.17 1.87 -0.84
CA ALA A 74 16.46 2.10 -1.47
C ALA A 74 17.41 2.91 -0.58
N GLU A 75 16.91 3.98 0.06
CA GLU A 75 17.66 4.80 1.02
C GLU A 75 18.16 3.95 2.21
N GLU A 76 17.27 3.12 2.78
CA GLU A 76 17.61 2.20 3.86
C GLU A 76 18.66 1.17 3.44
N GLY A 77 18.50 0.56 2.26
CA GLY A 77 19.47 -0.40 1.73
C GLY A 77 20.86 0.20 1.53
N LEU A 78 20.93 1.44 1.00
CA LEU A 78 22.18 2.17 0.85
C LEU A 78 22.84 2.45 2.20
N ARG A 79 22.05 2.92 3.19
CA ARG A 79 22.55 3.20 4.54
C ARG A 79 23.11 1.94 5.22
N GLN A 80 22.42 0.80 5.11
CA GLN A 80 22.90 -0.45 5.69
C GLN A 80 24.21 -0.90 5.04
N ALA A 81 24.30 -0.85 3.71
CA ALA A 81 25.53 -1.23 3.00
C ALA A 81 26.72 -0.32 3.38
N HIS A 82 26.48 0.97 3.59
CA HIS A 82 27.51 1.90 4.05
C HIS A 82 28.02 1.54 5.46
N ASN A 83 27.11 1.34 6.41
CA ASN A 83 27.46 0.99 7.79
C ASN A 83 28.25 -0.33 7.86
N ASP A 84 27.86 -1.33 7.08
CA ASP A 84 28.56 -2.61 6.99
C ASP A 84 30.00 -2.45 6.48
N LEU A 85 30.22 -1.55 5.53
CA LEU A 85 31.56 -1.24 5.02
C LEU A 85 32.41 -0.53 6.08
N GLU A 86 31.85 0.43 6.80
CA GLU A 86 32.55 1.13 7.88
C GLU A 86 32.98 0.18 9.00
N LEU A 87 32.10 -0.73 9.42
CA LEU A 87 32.41 -1.75 10.42
C LEU A 87 33.57 -2.66 9.98
N ARG A 88 33.56 -3.11 8.71
CA ARG A 88 34.63 -3.96 8.16
C ARG A 88 35.96 -3.23 8.06
N VAL A 89 35.95 -1.94 7.70
CA VAL A 89 37.17 -1.11 7.67
C VAL A 89 37.73 -0.96 9.07
N ALA A 90 36.88 -0.61 10.05
CA ALA A 90 37.29 -0.45 11.44
C ALA A 90 37.92 -1.72 12.03
N GLN A 91 37.34 -2.89 11.75
CA GLN A 91 37.90 -4.18 12.16
C GLN A 91 39.30 -4.43 11.57
N ARG A 92 39.50 -4.16 10.27
CA ARG A 92 40.79 -4.37 9.59
C ARG A 92 41.88 -3.41 10.04
N THR A 93 41.52 -2.18 10.43
CA THR A 93 42.49 -1.20 10.94
C THR A 93 42.88 -1.44 12.40
N ALA A 94 42.18 -2.33 13.11
CA ALA A 94 42.47 -2.72 14.48
C ALA A 94 43.33 -4.01 14.60
N GLU A 95 43.54 -4.71 13.48
CA GLU A 95 44.48 -5.83 13.31
C GLU A 95 45.86 -5.32 12.85
#